data_AF-A0A921G3N1-F1
#
_entry.id   AF-A0A921G3N1-F1
#
_cell.length_a   1.000
_cell.length_b   1.000
_cell.length_c   1.000
_cell.angle_alpha   90.00
_cell.angle_beta   90.00
_cell.angle_gamma   90.00
#
_symmetry.space_group_name_H-M   'P 1'
#
loop_
_entity.id
_entity.type
_entity.pdbx_description
1 polymer ?
#
loop_
_entity_poly.entity_id
_entity_poly.type
_entity_poly.pdbx_seq_one_letter_code
_entity_poly.pdbx_strand_id
1 'polypeptide(L)'
;MTNKKVFTERDRKDAEGPFMDNPENLRTDKESIYDMHEDMKNVDSIPLEDLKMEEREEKHHHDTKSNSSSVEKFPGSGINKR
;
A
#
# COMPACT_ATOMS: atom_id res chain seq x y z
N MET A 1 -20.91 13.01 -18.43
CA MET A 1 -20.72 11.98 -17.39
C MET A 1 -19.92 10.86 -18.03
N THR A 2 -18.62 10.77 -17.78
CA THR A 2 -17.78 9.72 -18.36
C THR A 2 -17.94 8.45 -17.52
N ASN A 3 -18.36 7.36 -18.15
CA ASN A 3 -18.44 6.05 -17.51
C ASN A 3 -17.01 5.59 -17.18
N LYS A 4 -16.56 5.81 -15.94
CA LYS A 4 -15.31 5.23 -15.44
C LYS A 4 -15.48 3.71 -15.41
N LYS A 5 -14.64 2.99 -16.14
CA LYS A 5 -14.57 1.53 -16.02
C LYS A 5 -14.20 1.20 -14.58
N VAL A 6 -15.04 0.40 -13.92
CA VAL A 6 -14.74 -0.15 -12.59
C VAL A 6 -13.86 -1.38 -12.84
N PHE A 7 -12.62 -1.33 -12.37
CA PHE A 7 -11.69 -2.46 -12.46
C PHE A 7 -12.27 -3.65 -11.70
N THR A 8 -12.42 -4.79 -12.38
CA THR A 8 -12.97 -6.02 -11.81
C THR A 8 -11.88 -7.05 -11.55
N GLU A 9 -12.18 -8.05 -10.72
CA GLU A 9 -11.23 -9.14 -10.40
C GLU A 9 -10.71 -9.90 -11.64
N ARG A 10 -11.40 -9.80 -12.78
CA ARG A 10 -11.04 -10.43 -14.06
C ARG A 10 -10.01 -9.65 -14.87
N ASP A 11 -9.78 -8.38 -14.51
CA ASP A 11 -8.77 -7.52 -15.12
C ASP A 11 -7.38 -7.74 -14.48
N ARG A 12 -7.29 -8.53 -13.40
CA ARG A 12 -6.03 -9.02 -12.83
C ARG A 12 -5.30 -9.90 -13.84
N LYS A 13 -4.23 -9.39 -14.45
CA LYS A 13 -3.30 -10.26 -15.18
C LYS A 13 -2.01 -10.58 -14.42
N ASP A 14 -1.41 -9.67 -13.66
CA ASP A 14 0.05 -9.77 -13.49
C ASP A 14 0.63 -9.54 -12.08
N ALA A 15 -0.07 -9.83 -10.98
CA ALA A 15 0.55 -9.72 -9.65
C ALA A 15 1.48 -10.91 -9.32
N GLU A 16 2.61 -11.03 -10.04
CA GLU A 16 3.72 -11.93 -9.69
C GLU A 16 4.69 -11.17 -8.75
N GLY A 17 4.38 -11.09 -7.46
CA GLY A 17 5.24 -10.43 -6.47
C GLY A 17 4.67 -10.40 -5.04
N PRO A 18 5.45 -9.94 -4.05
CA PRO A 18 4.97 -9.70 -2.69
C PRO A 18 3.76 -8.75 -2.69
N PHE A 19 2.76 -9.01 -1.84
CA PHE A 19 1.50 -8.25 -1.78
C PHE A 19 1.62 -6.74 -1.51
N MET A 20 2.81 -6.23 -1.18
CA MET A 20 3.12 -4.81 -0.93
C MET A 20 4.20 -4.25 -1.87
N ASP A 21 4.51 -4.95 -2.98
CA ASP A 21 5.50 -4.51 -3.96
C ASP A 21 4.91 -3.55 -5.00
N ASN A 22 4.01 -2.68 -4.53
CA ASN A 22 3.36 -1.61 -5.28
C ASN A 22 3.82 -0.25 -4.75
N PRO A 23 3.84 0.81 -5.58
CA PRO A 23 4.30 2.13 -5.18
C PRO A 23 3.54 2.70 -3.96
N GLU A 24 2.26 2.38 -3.81
CA GLU A 24 1.43 2.78 -2.65
C GLU A 24 1.63 1.92 -1.38
N ASN A 25 2.46 0.87 -1.43
CA ASN A 25 2.66 -0.12 -0.36
C ASN A 25 1.35 -0.72 0.20
N LEU A 26 0.29 -0.82 -0.60
CA LEU A 26 -0.97 -1.43 -0.15
C LEU A 26 -0.90 -2.94 -0.23
N ARG A 27 -1.44 -3.62 0.79
CA ARG A 27 -1.70 -5.08 0.76
C ARG A 27 -2.86 -5.38 -0.17
N THR A 28 -2.57 -5.38 -1.47
CA THR A 28 -3.59 -5.61 -2.50
C THR A 28 -2.98 -6.42 -3.62
N ASP A 29 -3.70 -7.44 -4.06
CA ASP A 29 -3.30 -8.20 -5.26
C ASP A 29 -3.95 -7.60 -6.54
N LYS A 30 -4.44 -6.36 -6.48
CA LYS A 30 -4.97 -5.60 -7.64
C LYS A 30 -3.87 -4.73 -8.27
N GLU A 31 -4.09 -4.27 -9.51
CA GLU A 31 -3.20 -3.28 -10.15
C GLU A 31 -3.04 -2.03 -9.29
N SER A 32 -1.86 -1.41 -9.38
CA SER A 32 -1.57 -0.18 -8.65
C SER A 32 -2.48 0.95 -9.11
N ILE A 33 -2.86 1.81 -8.17
CA ILE A 33 -3.66 3.01 -8.46
C ILE A 33 -2.94 3.91 -9.49
N TYR A 34 -1.62 3.93 -9.44
CA TYR A 34 -0.79 4.74 -10.33
C TYR A 34 -0.73 4.21 -11.77
N ASP A 35 -0.99 2.92 -11.97
CA ASP A 35 -1.02 2.31 -13.30
C ASP A 35 -2.39 2.46 -13.98
N MET A 36 -3.45 2.71 -13.22
CA MET A 36 -4.80 2.88 -13.75
C MET A 36 -4.97 4.14 -14.62
N HIS A 37 -4.16 5.18 -14.38
CA HIS A 37 -4.27 6.49 -15.04
C HIS A 37 -2.90 7.04 -15.46
N GLU A 38 -2.77 7.47 -16.72
CA GLU A 38 -1.50 7.96 -17.29
C GLU A 38 -0.95 9.21 -16.59
N ASP A 39 -1.81 10.06 -16.05
CA ASP A 39 -1.41 11.24 -15.28
C ASP A 39 -0.80 10.88 -13.93
N MET A 40 -1.26 9.80 -13.30
CA MET A 40 -0.77 9.34 -12.00
C MET A 40 0.63 8.73 -12.06
N LYS A 41 1.06 8.17 -13.20
CA LYS A 41 2.41 7.60 -13.36
C LYS A 41 3.55 8.58 -13.11
N ASN A 42 3.29 9.88 -13.24
CA ASN A 42 4.29 10.94 -13.06
C ASN A 42 4.24 11.58 -11.67
N VAL A 43 3.31 11.14 -10.81
CA VAL A 43 3.11 11.70 -9.47
C VAL A 43 3.89 10.86 -8.48
N ASP A 44 4.50 11.53 -7.50
CA ASP A 44 5.16 10.83 -6.40
C ASP A 44 4.18 9.92 -5.66
N SER A 45 4.65 8.71 -5.37
CA SER A 45 3.85 7.72 -4.69
C SER A 45 3.79 7.98 -3.19
N ILE A 46 2.65 7.70 -2.58
CA ILE A 46 2.39 7.89 -1.15
C ILE A 46 2.15 6.52 -0.52
N PRO A 47 2.84 6.15 0.58
CA PRO A 47 2.63 4.89 1.27
C PRO A 47 1.31 4.93 2.06
N LEU A 48 0.28 4.28 1.52
CA LEU A 48 -1.08 4.35 2.08
C LEU A 48 -1.27 3.47 3.32
N GLU A 49 -0.58 2.33 3.42
CA GLU A 49 -0.73 1.46 4.60
C GLU A 49 -0.15 2.12 5.86
N ASP A 50 0.97 2.86 5.72
CA ASP A 50 1.54 3.67 6.81
C ASP A 50 0.56 4.76 7.26
N LEU A 51 0.04 5.56 6.32
CA LEU A 51 -0.92 6.62 6.64
C LEU A 51 -2.17 6.09 7.33
N LYS A 52 -2.67 4.92 6.89
CA LYS A 52 -3.83 4.27 7.51
C LYS A 52 -3.51 3.73 8.90
N MET A 53 -2.27 3.31 9.15
CA MET A 53 -1.82 2.88 10.47
C MET A 53 -1.69 4.08 11.40
N GLU A 54 -1.09 5.17 10.94
CA GLU A 54 -1.01 6.43 11.66
C GLU A 54 -2.41 6.96 12.01
N GLU A 55 -3.35 7.04 11.06
CA GLU A 55 -4.71 7.49 11.35
C GLU A 55 -5.41 6.62 12.42
N ARG A 56 -5.15 5.30 12.41
CA ARG A 56 -5.65 4.38 13.44
C ARG A 56 -5.01 4.65 14.79
N GLU A 57 -3.70 4.87 14.86
CA GLU A 57 -2.99 5.19 16.10
C GLU A 57 -3.36 6.59 16.63
N GLU A 58 -3.57 7.57 15.76
CA GLU A 58 -4.02 8.92 16.13
C GLU A 58 -5.40 8.88 16.79
N LYS A 59 -6.32 7.98 16.38
CA LYS A 59 -7.58 7.78 17.13
C LYS A 59 -7.36 7.38 18.59
N HIS A 60 -6.20 6.81 18.89
CA HIS A 60 -5.74 6.41 20.21
C HIS A 60 -4.62 7.36 20.71
N HIS A 61 -4.92 8.67 20.79
CA HIS A 61 -3.96 9.74 21.13
C HIS A 61 -3.11 9.55 22.40
N HIS A 62 -3.50 8.66 23.32
CA HIS A 62 -2.77 8.38 24.56
C HIS A 62 -1.85 7.17 24.49
N ASP A 63 -1.96 6.37 23.43
CA ASP A 63 -1.15 5.19 23.23
C ASP A 63 0.15 5.55 22.48
N THR A 64 1.21 4.78 22.74
CA THR A 64 2.50 4.99 22.09
C THR A 64 2.50 4.32 20.72
N LYS A 65 2.97 5.04 19.69
CA LYS A 65 3.17 4.49 18.34
C LYS A 65 4.10 3.29 18.42
N SER A 66 3.58 2.11 18.06
CA SER A 66 4.27 0.83 18.27
C SER A 66 4.34 -0.03 17.03
N ASN A 67 3.62 0.35 15.97
CA ASN A 67 3.57 -0.40 14.73
C ASN A 67 4.28 0.36 13.59
N SER A 68 4.80 -0.39 12.62
CA SER A 68 5.39 0.16 11.40
C SER A 68 5.16 -0.81 10.25
N SER A 69 4.74 -0.32 9.09
CA SER A 69 4.52 -1.18 7.91
C SER A 69 5.84 -1.74 7.33
N SER A 70 6.99 -1.14 7.69
CA SER A 70 8.30 -1.55 7.21
C SER A 70 8.64 -3.00 7.57
N VAL A 71 8.19 -3.47 8.74
CA VAL A 71 8.39 -4.85 9.19
C VAL A 71 7.62 -5.84 8.31
N GLU A 72 6.41 -5.46 7.88
CA GLU A 72 5.58 -6.31 7.02
C GLU A 72 6.05 -6.32 5.58
N LYS A 73 6.54 -5.17 5.08
CA LYS A 73 7.13 -5.07 3.74
C LYS A 73 8.44 -5.83 3.62
N PHE A 74 9.26 -5.85 4.69
CA PHE A 74 10.57 -6.47 4.69
C PHE A 74 10.69 -7.54 5.80
N PRO A 75 10.11 -8.73 5.62
CA PRO A 75 10.08 -9.78 6.64
C PRO A 75 11.47 -10.34 7.02
N GLY A 76 12.55 -9.98 6.31
CA GLY A 76 13.94 -10.36 6.61
C GLY A 76 14.83 -9.24 7.14
N SER A 77 14.36 -7.98 7.22
CA SER A 77 15.15 -6.85 7.75
C SER A 77 15.00 -6.67 9.26
N GLY A 78 14.14 -7.47 9.89
CA GLY A 78 14.03 -7.58 11.33
C GLY A 78 15.38 -7.95 11.92
N ILE A 79 16.04 -6.97 12.51
CA ILE A 79 17.20 -7.15 13.38
C ILE A 79 16.89 -8.30 14.31
N ASN A 80 17.57 -9.44 14.12
CA ASN A 80 17.74 -10.41 15.19
C ASN A 80 18.31 -9.64 16.38
N LYS A 81 17.45 -9.25 17.33
CA LYS A 81 17.88 -8.80 18.65
C LYS A 81 18.67 -9.97 19.24
N ARG A 82 20.00 -9.86 19.18
CA ARG A 82 20.89 -10.62 20.05
C ARG A 82 20.72 -10.13 21.49
#